data_AF-A0A9W9LKF4-F1
#
_entry.id   AF-A0A9W9LKF4-F1
#
_cell.length_a   1.000
_cell.length_b   1.000
_cell.length_c   1.000
_cell.angle_alpha   90.00
_cell.angle_beta   90.00
_cell.angle_gamma   90.00
#
_symmetry.space_group_name_H-M   'P 1'
#
loop_
_entity.id
_entity.type
_entity.pdbx_description
1 polymer ?
#
loop_
_entity_poly.entity_id
_entity_poly.type
_entity_poly.pdbx_seq_one_letter_code
_entity_poly.pdbx_strand_id
1 'polypeptide(L)'
;MADYLGLLRTNGSLVQVGLPEDGTLYAPVGNLKRRLKIESSLVGSPDEIREMFQLVADKGVQPWVEEIPMKDANQAIIDMEAGKARYRYVLVNK
;
A
#
# COMPACT_ATOMS: atom_id res chain seq x y z
N MET A 1 -12.80 3.29 -9.29
CA MET A 1 -13.26 2.12 -8.49
C MET A 1 -14.04 1.12 -9.34
N ALA A 2 -15.11 1.53 -10.03
CA ALA A 2 -15.89 0.64 -10.90
C ALA A 2 -15.04 -0.08 -11.97
N ASP A 3 -14.09 0.63 -12.60
CA ASP A 3 -13.20 0.04 -13.60
C ASP A 3 -12.29 -1.05 -13.00
N TYR A 4 -11.71 -0.81 -11.82
CA TYR A 4 -10.92 -1.83 -11.09
C TYR A 4 -11.75 -3.07 -10.73
N LEU A 5 -13.00 -2.88 -10.29
CA LEU A 5 -13.91 -3.99 -10.02
C LEU A 5 -14.31 -4.75 -11.29
N GLY A 6 -14.32 -4.08 -12.45
CA GLY A 6 -14.50 -4.71 -13.75
C GLY A 6 -13.40 -5.72 -14.09
N LEU A 7 -12.17 -5.50 -13.62
CA LEU A 7 -11.01 -6.38 -13.85
C LEU A 7 -11.04 -7.66 -13.01
N LEU A 8 -11.83 -7.71 -11.94
CA LEU A 8 -11.91 -8.88 -11.07
C LEU A 8 -12.65 -10.04 -11.75
N ARG A 9 -12.23 -11.27 -11.47
CA ARG A 9 -12.99 -12.50 -11.77
C ARG A 9 -14.21 -12.64 -10.85
N THR A 10 -15.15 -13.51 -11.19
CA THR A 10 -16.26 -13.89 -10.29
C THR A 10 -15.70 -14.39 -8.95
N ASN A 11 -16.30 -13.98 -7.83
CA ASN A 11 -15.77 -14.17 -6.47
C ASN A 11 -14.42 -13.46 -6.16
N GLY A 12 -13.96 -12.52 -6.99
CA GLY A 12 -12.73 -11.77 -6.75
C GLY A 12 -12.86 -10.77 -5.59
N SER A 13 -11.71 -10.40 -5.01
CA SER A 13 -11.59 -9.41 -3.94
C SER A 13 -10.77 -8.21 -4.41
N LEU A 14 -11.25 -7.00 -4.11
CA LEU A 14 -10.43 -5.79 -4.10
C LEU A 14 -10.13 -5.43 -2.65
N VAL A 15 -8.85 -5.38 -2.27
CA VAL A 15 -8.42 -4.97 -0.94
C VAL A 15 -7.91 -3.54 -0.98
N GLN A 16 -8.66 -2.58 -0.43
CA GLN A 16 -8.29 -1.18 -0.34
C GLN A 16 -7.34 -0.97 0.86
N VAL A 17 -6.07 -0.70 0.56
CA VAL A 17 -5.04 -0.38 1.57
C VAL A 17 -4.69 1.12 1.61
N GLY A 18 -5.07 1.88 0.58
CA GLY A 18 -4.89 3.33 0.55
C GLY A 18 -5.97 4.05 1.36
N LEU A 19 -5.59 5.16 1.99
CA LEU A 19 -6.49 6.03 2.75
C LEU A 19 -6.66 7.37 2.02
N PRO A 20 -7.66 7.52 1.14
CA PRO A 20 -7.93 8.79 0.48
C PRO A 20 -8.44 9.83 1.49
N GLU A 21 -8.15 11.11 1.25
CA GLU A 21 -8.53 12.21 2.15
C GLU A 21 -10.05 12.35 2.32
N ASP A 22 -10.84 11.96 1.31
CA ASP A 22 -12.30 11.98 1.35
C ASP A 22 -12.91 10.85 2.18
N GLY A 23 -12.09 9.92 2.69
CA GLY A 23 -12.47 8.80 3.55
C GLY A 23 -13.50 7.84 2.94
N THR A 24 -13.80 7.94 1.65
CA THR A 24 -14.98 7.30 1.07
C THR A 24 -14.62 5.98 0.38
N LEU A 25 -15.23 4.88 0.83
CA LEU A 25 -15.17 3.60 0.15
C LEU A 25 -16.43 3.37 -0.71
N TYR A 26 -16.28 3.48 -2.03
CA TYR A 26 -17.41 3.34 -2.95
C TYR A 26 -17.64 1.88 -3.39
N ALA A 27 -18.86 1.37 -3.22
CA ALA A 27 -19.26 0.01 -3.59
C ALA A 27 -20.36 0.02 -4.67
N PRO A 28 -20.01 -0.10 -5.98
CA PRO A 28 -21.00 -0.12 -7.05
C PRO A 28 -21.75 -1.46 -7.10
N VAL A 29 -23.01 -1.45 -6.68
CA VAL A 29 -23.88 -2.64 -6.61
C VAL A 29 -23.96 -3.41 -7.94
N GLY A 30 -23.88 -2.72 -9.08
CA GLY A 30 -23.88 -3.37 -10.41
C GLY A 30 -22.75 -4.39 -10.59
N ASN A 31 -21.54 -4.05 -10.15
CA ASN A 31 -20.38 -4.94 -10.22
C ASN A 31 -20.46 -6.09 -9.20
N LEU A 32 -21.10 -5.86 -8.05
CA LEU A 32 -21.21 -6.85 -6.97
C LEU A 32 -22.05 -8.09 -7.33
N LYS A 33 -22.84 -8.04 -8.40
CA LYS A 33 -23.63 -9.18 -8.91
C LYS A 33 -22.80 -10.44 -9.20
N ARG A 34 -21.50 -10.29 -9.43
CA ARG A 34 -20.54 -11.38 -9.64
C ARG A 34 -19.93 -11.91 -8.34
N ARG A 35 -20.57 -11.64 -7.19
CA ARG A 35 -20.10 -11.95 -5.84
C ARG A 35 -18.71 -11.38 -5.56
N LEU A 36 -18.46 -10.17 -6.05
CA LEU A 36 -17.21 -9.46 -5.77
C LEU A 36 -17.17 -9.00 -4.31
N LYS A 37 -15.98 -8.93 -3.74
CA LYS A 37 -15.74 -8.42 -2.39
C LYS A 37 -14.95 -7.13 -2.45
N ILE A 38 -15.30 -6.19 -1.58
CA ILE A 38 -14.53 -4.98 -1.31
C ILE A 38 -14.14 -5.07 0.14
N GLU A 39 -12.84 -5.16 0.40
CA GLU A 39 -12.26 -5.43 1.70
C GLU A 39 -11.22 -4.35 2.02
N SER A 40 -10.88 -4.18 3.29
CA SER A 40 -9.80 -3.31 3.74
C SER A 40 -8.93 -4.04 4.75
N SER A 41 -7.69 -3.61 4.88
CA SER A 41 -6.76 -4.13 5.88
C SER A 41 -5.85 -3.01 6.34
N LEU A 42 -5.73 -2.84 7.66
CA LEU A 42 -4.86 -1.83 8.27
C LEU A 42 -3.79 -2.55 9.08
N VAL A 43 -2.61 -2.73 8.48
CA VAL A 43 -1.44 -3.38 9.11
C VAL A 43 -1.79 -4.83 9.56
N GLY A 44 -0.77 -5.60 9.97
CA GLY A 44 -0.93 -6.95 10.53
C GLY A 44 -0.64 -6.98 12.03
N SER A 45 -1.04 -8.06 12.70
CA SER A 45 -0.64 -8.35 14.08
C SER A 45 0.89 -8.55 14.20
N PRO A 46 1.48 -8.43 15.40
CA PRO A 46 2.91 -8.67 15.59
C PRO A 46 3.38 -10.05 15.10
N ASP A 47 2.55 -11.08 15.23
CA ASP A 47 2.88 -12.43 14.77
C ASP A 47 2.88 -12.51 13.24
N GLU A 48 1.87 -11.96 12.56
CA GLU A 48 1.84 -11.86 11.09
C GLU A 48 3.01 -11.04 10.54
N ILE A 49 3.42 -9.98 11.24
CA ILE A 49 4.59 -9.18 10.85
C ILE A 49 5.87 -10.01 10.92
N ARG A 50 6.04 -10.87 11.93
CA ARG A 50 7.20 -11.79 12.02
C ARG A 50 7.19 -12.81 10.89
N GLU A 51 6.04 -13.39 10.57
CA GLU A 51 5.88 -14.30 9.44
C GLU A 51 6.23 -13.60 8.10
N MET A 52 5.78 -12.36 7.92
CA MET A 52 6.11 -11.55 6.74
C MET A 52 7.61 -11.28 6.64
N PHE A 53 8.29 -10.92 7.75
CA PHE A 53 9.74 -10.72 7.74
C PHE A 53 10.50 -12.00 7.41
N GLN A 54 10.04 -13.16 7.90
CA GLN A 54 10.64 -14.45 7.54
C GLN A 54 10.50 -14.72 6.03
N LEU A 55 9.31 -14.48 5.46
CA LEU A 55 9.09 -14.62 4.02
C LEU A 55 10.00 -13.70 3.20
N VAL A 56 10.16 -12.44 3.63
CA VAL A 56 11.04 -11.46 2.99
C VAL A 56 12.49 -11.95 2.98
N ALA A 57 12.98 -12.48 4.11
CA ALA A 57 14.32 -13.03 4.22
C ALA A 57 14.50 -14.27 3.32
N ASP A 58 13.55 -15.21 3.36
CA ASP A 58 13.60 -16.47 2.60
C ASP A 58 13.55 -16.27 1.08
N LYS A 59 12.82 -15.24 0.64
CA LYS A 59 12.63 -14.93 -0.79
C LYS A 59 13.56 -13.82 -1.31
N GLY A 60 14.35 -13.21 -0.43
CA GLY A 60 15.24 -12.12 -0.79
C GLY A 60 14.50 -10.90 -1.34
N VAL A 61 13.30 -10.60 -0.82
CA VAL A 61 12.53 -9.42 -1.24
C VAL A 61 13.21 -8.16 -0.73
N GLN A 62 13.50 -7.21 -1.61
CA GLN A 62 14.18 -5.96 -1.26
C GLN A 62 13.30 -4.76 -1.64
N PRO A 63 13.13 -3.78 -0.74
CA PRO A 63 12.47 -2.54 -1.08
C PRO A 63 13.39 -1.66 -1.94
N TRP A 64 12.79 -0.85 -2.81
CA TRP A 64 13.51 0.22 -3.51
C TRP A 64 13.53 1.48 -2.65
N VAL A 65 14.69 1.75 -2.08
CA VAL A 65 14.87 2.83 -1.10
C VAL A 65 15.83 3.91 -1.60
N GLU A 66 15.55 5.14 -1.19
CA GLU A 66 16.41 6.30 -1.35
C GLU A 66 16.80 6.76 0.05
N GLU A 67 18.09 6.65 0.39
CA GLU A 67 18.60 7.07 1.69
C GLU A 67 18.74 8.59 1.74
N ILE A 68 18.09 9.20 2.73
CA ILE A 68 18.11 10.65 2.94
C ILE A 68 18.82 10.95 4.26
N PRO A 69 19.85 11.81 4.28
CA PRO A 69 20.45 12.28 5.53
C PRO A 69 19.41 12.91 6.44
N MET A 70 19.45 12.62 7.74
CA MET A 70 18.43 13.09 8.68
C MET A 70 18.28 14.64 8.70
N LYS A 71 19.34 15.38 8.42
CA LYS A 71 19.32 16.86 8.26
C LYS A 71 18.40 17.35 7.14
N ASP A 72 18.15 16.52 6.13
CA ASP A 72 17.37 16.85 4.93
C ASP A 72 15.93 16.33 5.02
N ALA A 73 15.50 15.84 6.18
CA ALA A 73 14.18 15.23 6.39
C ALA A 73 13.01 16.12 5.97
N ASN A 74 13.07 17.43 6.24
CA ASN A 74 12.02 18.37 5.85
C ASN A 74 11.82 18.42 4.33
N GLN A 75 12.92 18.41 3.57
CA GLN A 75 12.86 18.44 2.12
C GLN A 75 12.29 17.12 1.57
N ALA A 76 12.66 15.98 2.17
CA ALA A 76 12.13 14.68 1.77
C ALA A 76 10.61 14.56 1.95
N ILE A 77 10.02 15.21 2.95
CA ILE A 77 8.56 15.26 3.11
C ILE A 77 7.91 16.01 1.93
N ILE A 78 8.44 17.17 1.56
CA ILE A 78 7.94 17.97 0.43
C ILE A 78 8.07 17.20 -0.89
N ASP A 79 9.21 16.52 -1.09
CA ASP A 79 9.45 15.74 -2.30
C ASP A 79 8.58 14.47 -2.38
N MET A 80 8.28 13.86 -1.23
CA MET A 80 7.33 12.74 -1.14
C MET A 80 5.93 13.17 -1.56
N GLU A 81 5.43 14.30 -1.03
CA GLU A 81 4.13 14.88 -1.39
C GLU A 81 4.06 15.24 -2.87
N ALA A 82 5.15 15.78 -3.43
CA ALA A 82 5.28 16.06 -4.86
C ALA A 82 5.45 14.79 -5.73
N GLY A 83 5.39 13.59 -5.14
CA GLY A 83 5.46 12.31 -5.84
C GLY A 83 6.83 12.01 -6.47
N LYS A 84 7.92 12.57 -5.93
CA LYS A 84 9.28 12.40 -6.48
C LYS A 84 9.98 11.11 -6.03
N ALA A 85 9.55 10.51 -4.92
CA ALA A 85 10.13 9.28 -4.39
C ALA A 85 10.03 8.10 -5.39
N ARG A 86 11.09 7.31 -5.51
CA ARG A 86 11.19 6.09 -6.34
C ARG A 86 11.89 4.99 -5.53
N TYR A 87 11.25 4.35 -4.56
CA TYR A 87 9.82 4.42 -4.20
C TYR A 87 9.59 4.81 -2.73
N ARG A 88 10.63 4.72 -1.88
CA ARG A 88 10.54 4.99 -0.45
C ARG A 88 11.78 5.75 0.04
N TYR A 89 11.57 6.90 0.65
CA TYR A 89 12.63 7.57 1.41
C TYR A 89 12.87 6.86 2.75
N VAL A 90 14.14 6.66 3.08
CA VAL A 90 14.61 6.12 4.36
C VAL A 90 15.58 7.11 4.98
N LEU A 91 15.24 7.65 6.15
CA LEU A 91 16.13 8.55 6.86
C LEU A 91 17.30 7.76 7.46
N VAL A 92 18.52 8.23 7.22
CA VAL A 92 19.74 7.63 7.73
C VAL A 92 20.52 8.60 8.60
N ASN A 93 21.13 8.07 9.66
CA ASN A 93 22.01 8.83 10.54
C ASN A 93 23.42 8.84 9.92
N LYS A 94 23.69 9.84 9.08
CA LYS A 94 24.97 10.10 8.40
C LYS A 94 25.49 11.47 8.81
#